data_AF-A0AAV7J5H2-F1
#
_entry.id   AF-A0AAV7J5H2-F1
#
_cell.length_a   1.000
_cell.length_b   1.000
_cell.length_c   1.000
_cell.angle_alpha   90.00
_cell.angle_beta   90.00
_cell.angle_gamma   90.00
#
_symmetry.space_group_name_H-M   'P 1'
#
loop_
_entity.id
_entity.type
_entity.pdbx_description
1 polymer ?
#
loop_
_entity_poly.entity_id
_entity_poly.type
_entity_poly.pdbx_seq_one_letter_code
_entity_poly.pdbx_strand_id
1 'polypeptide(L)' 'MPHYAACWSKMFLSGDKSQDSLFSKGQCETVAYRFLGRTGGYAWVVTQATVIHCTKRRKPLSIVCVNYILR' A
#
# COMPACT_ATOMS: atom_id res chain seq x y z
N MET A 1 -14.17 -2.28 -5.40
CA MET A 1 -13.70 -0.87 -5.37
C MET A 1 -13.35 -0.28 -4.00
N PRO A 2 -13.80 -0.78 -2.80
CA PRO A 2 -13.39 -0.18 -1.52
C PRO A 2 -12.06 -0.71 -0.92
N HIS A 3 -11.60 -1.90 -1.30
CA HIS A 3 -10.38 -2.50 -0.73
C HIS A 3 -9.09 -1.77 -1.12
N TYR A 4 -9.02 -1.23 -2.35
CA TYR A 4 -7.86 -0.47 -2.82
C TYR A 4 -7.71 0.86 -2.07
N ALA A 5 -8.84 1.53 -1.79
CA ALA A 5 -8.85 2.78 -1.03
C ALA A 5 -8.36 2.58 0.41
N ALA A 6 -8.72 1.47 1.08
CA ALA A 6 -8.28 1.20 2.44
C ALA A 6 -6.75 1.02 2.54
N CYS A 7 -6.15 0.31 1.58
CA CYS A 7 -4.70 0.15 1.48
C CYS A 7 -4.01 1.50 1.21
N TRP A 8 -4.53 2.28 0.25
CA TRP A 8 -3.96 3.57 -0.10
C TRP A 8 -4.05 4.57 1.06
N SER A 9 -5.20 4.65 1.74
CA SER A 9 -5.35 5.46 2.96
C SER A 9 -4.40 5.02 4.06
N LYS A 10 -4.20 3.71 4.27
CA LYS A 10 -3.25 3.21 5.28
C LYS A 10 -1.80 3.55 4.94
N MET A 11 -1.43 3.51 3.67
CA MET A 11 -0.11 3.92 3.19
C MET A 11 0.17 5.40 3.44
N PHE A 12 -0.80 6.26 3.19
CA PHE A 12 -0.67 7.69 3.48
C PHE A 12 -0.68 7.99 4.99
N LEU A 13 -1.41 7.20 5.78
CA LEU A 13 -1.49 7.32 7.25
C LEU A 13 -0.25 6.78 7.99
N SER A 14 0.53 5.86 7.40
CA SER A 14 1.76 5.35 8.02
C SER A 14 2.88 6.39 8.16
N GLY A 15 2.68 7.61 7.65
CA GLY A 15 3.54 8.77 7.85
C GLY A 15 4.32 9.16 6.59
N ASP A 16 4.66 10.44 6.48
CA ASP A 16 5.28 11.08 5.30
C ASP A 16 6.49 10.33 4.73
N LYS A 17 7.27 9.65 5.57
CA LYS A 17 8.45 8.86 5.14
C LYS A 17 8.10 7.70 4.18
N SER A 18 6.90 7.13 4.31
CA SER A 18 6.44 6.04 3.43
C SER A 18 6.03 6.55 2.05
N GLN A 19 5.54 7.79 1.95
CA GLN A 19 5.22 8.44 0.68
C GLN A 19 6.51 8.83 -0.05
N ASP A 20 7.46 9.45 0.66
CA ASP A 20 8.75 9.81 0.08
C ASP A 20 9.51 8.57 -0.43
N SER A 21 9.48 7.46 0.30
CA SER A 21 10.09 6.21 -0.18
C SER A 21 9.36 5.61 -1.37
N LEU A 22 8.02 5.68 -1.41
CA LEU A 22 7.25 5.19 -2.55
C LEU A 22 7.58 5.97 -3.83
N PHE A 23 7.64 7.30 -3.76
CA PHE A 23 7.92 8.15 -4.94
C PHE A 23 9.41 8.26 -5.28
N SER A 24 10.31 8.18 -4.29
CA SER A 24 11.76 8.30 -4.51
C SER A 24 12.44 6.96 -4.81
N LYS A 25 12.03 5.88 -4.12
CA LYS A 25 12.61 4.52 -4.26
C LYS A 25 11.74 3.59 -5.09
N GLY A 26 10.50 3.98 -5.39
CA GLY A 26 9.56 3.18 -6.15
C GLY A 26 8.84 2.11 -5.32
N GLN A 27 9.16 1.96 -4.03
CA GLN A 27 8.58 0.92 -3.16
C GLN A 27 8.47 1.41 -1.71
N CYS A 28 7.42 0.98 -1.01
CA CYS A 28 7.31 1.11 0.43
C CYS A 28 6.40 0.03 1.04
N GLU A 29 6.43 -0.08 2.36
CA GLU A 29 5.69 -1.08 3.12
C GLU A 29 5.05 -0.43 4.36
N THR A 30 3.83 -0.81 4.69
CA THR A 30 3.13 -0.38 5.89
C THR A 30 3.50 -1.25 7.09
N VAL A 31 3.45 -0.67 8.28
CA VAL A 31 3.42 -1.48 9.52
C VAL A 31 2.16 -2.35 9.56
N ALA A 32 2.23 -3.51 10.23
CA ALA A 32 1.10 -4.41 10.41
C ALA A 32 -0.12 -3.67 10.99
N TYR A 33 -1.27 -3.82 10.35
CA TYR A 33 -2.53 -3.20 10.78
C TYR A 33 -3.69 -4.19 10.75
N ARG A 34 -4.75 -3.88 11.49
CA ARG A 34 -5.96 -4.69 11.52
C ARG A 34 -6.82 -4.41 10.28
N PHE A 35 -7.05 -5.43 9.49
CA PHE A 35 -7.96 -5.43 8.36
C PHE A 35 -9.27 -6.13 8.74
N LEU A 36 -10.39 -5.40 8.64
CA LEU A 36 -11.72 -5.90 8.96
C LEU A 36 -12.22 -6.81 7.82
N GLY A 37 -12.52 -8.06 8.15
CA GLY A 37 -13.14 -9.00 7.22
C GLY A 37 -14.57 -8.61 6.89
N ARG A 38 -15.02 -8.88 5.65
CA ARG A 38 -16.39 -8.57 5.19
C ARG A 38 -17.47 -9.21 6.07
N THR A 39 -17.18 -10.37 6.65
CA THR A 39 -18.07 -11.16 7.50
C THR A 39 -17.78 -10.97 9.00
N GLY A 40 -17.00 -9.94 9.37
CA GLY A 40 -16.51 -9.73 10.74
C GLY A 40 -15.12 -10.32 10.98
N GLY A 41 -14.54 -10.00 12.15
CA GLY A 41 -13.19 -10.40 12.55
C GLY A 41 -12.08 -9.51 11.98
N TYR A 42 -10.87 -9.62 12.56
CA TYR A 42 -9.72 -8.84 12.14
C TYR A 42 -8.53 -9.74 11.80
N ALA A 43 -7.99 -9.56 10.60
CA ALA A 43 -6.71 -10.11 10.22
C ALA A 43 -5.61 -9.07 10.44
N TRP A 44 -4.43 -9.51 10.88
CA TRP A 44 -3.25 -8.68 10.78
C TRP A 44 -2.78 -8.68 9.34
N VAL A 45 -2.59 -7.51 8.76
CA VAL A 45 -2.19 -7.34 7.37
C VAL A 45 -1.01 -6.37 7.29
N VAL A 46 -0.04 -6.71 6.46
CA VAL A 46 1.02 -5.82 6.01
C VAL A 46 0.81 -5.56 4.52
N THR A 47 0.88 -4.31 4.09
CA THR A 47 0.79 -3.98 2.67
C THR A 47 2.12 -3.46 2.16
N GLN A 48 2.61 -4.08 1.11
CA GLN A 48 3.72 -3.56 0.31
C GLN A 48 3.15 -2.90 -0.94
N ALA A 49 3.58 -1.68 -1.28
CA ALA A 49 3.28 -1.11 -2.59
C ALA A 49 4.52 -0.75 -3.38
N THR A 50 4.37 -0.87 -4.70
CA THR A 50 5.38 -0.58 -5.70
C THR A 50 4.80 0.35 -6.76
N VAL A 51 5.49 1.45 -7.04
CA VAL A 51 5.18 2.36 -8.15
C VAL A 51 5.80 1.80 -9.43
N ILE A 52 4.95 1.51 -10.41
CA ILE A 52 5.39 1.18 -11.75
C ILE A 52 5.55 2.48 -12.52
N HIS A 53 6.76 2.72 -13.02
CA HIS A 53 7.07 3.89 -13.83
C HIS A 53 6.99 3.55 -15.31
N CYS A 54 6.37 4.42 -16.12
CA CYS A 54 6.46 4.28 -17.57
C CYS A 54 7.79 4.85 -18.06
N THR A 55 8.67 3.97 -18.58
CA THR A 55 10.00 4.33 -19.11
C THR A 55 9.95 5.40 -20.22
N LYS A 56 8.84 5.52 -20.95
CA LYS A 56 8.65 6.54 -22.01
C LYS A 56 8.28 7.94 -21.50
N ARG A 57 7.78 8.11 -20.28
CA ARG A 57 7.18 9.40 -19.84
C ARG A 57 7.63 9.90 -18.45
N ARG A 58 8.48 9.16 -17.72
CA ARG A 58 8.90 9.47 -16.33
C ARG A 58 7.73 9.81 -15.38
N LYS A 59 6.51 9.38 -15.72
CA LYS A 59 5.30 9.52 -14.89
C LYS A 59 4.98 8.17 -14.25
N PRO A 60 4.52 8.15 -12.98
CA PRO A 60 4.01 6.95 -12.36
C PRO A 60 2.81 6.45 -13.18
N LEU A 61 2.89 5.22 -13.66
CA LEU A 61 1.84 4.58 -14.47
C LEU A 61 0.74 4.04 -13.55
N SER A 62 1.15 3.31 -12.51
CA SER A 62 0.24 2.66 -11.56
C SER A 62 0.98 2.31 -10.28
N ILE A 63 0.25 2.24 -9.17
CA ILE A 63 0.75 1.72 -7.90
C ILE A 63 0.13 0.35 -7.70
N VAL A 64 0.96 -0.67 -7.52
CA VAL A 64 0.51 -2.04 -7.20
C VAL A 64 0.68 -2.25 -5.71
N CYS A 65 -0.39 -2.68 -5.03
CA CYS A 65 -0.38 -2.98 -3.60
C CYS A 65 -0.62 -4.48 -3.36
N VAL A 66 0.26 -5.11 -2.60
CA VAL A 66 0.19 -6.52 -2.21
C VAL A 66 -0.06 -6.60 -0.70
N ASN A 67 -1.13 -7.30 -0.31
CA ASN A 67 -1.53 -7.44 1.10
C ASN A 67 -1.14 -8.83 1.61
N TYR A 68 -0.23 -8.87 2.57
CA TYR A 68 0.18 -10.08 3.28
C TYR A 68 -0.62 -10.24 4.56
N ILE A 69 -1.35 -11.34 4.68
CA ILE A 69 -2.02 -11.71 5.93
C ILE A 69 -0.97 -12.33 6.85
N LEU A 70 -0.76 -11.71 8.01
CA LEU A 70 0.07 -12.26 9.06
C LEU A 70 -0.74 -13.30 9.84
N ARG A 71 -0.14 -14.46 10.06
CA ARG A 71 -0.74 -15.61 10.74
C ARG A 71 -0.12 -15.83 12.11
#